data_AF-A0A399I272-F1
#
_entry.id   AF-A0A399I272-F1
#
_cell.length_a   1.000
_cell.length_b   1.000
_cell.length_c   1.000
_cell.angle_alpha   90.00
_cell.angle_beta   90.00
_cell.angle_gamma   90.00
#
_symmetry.space_group_name_H-M   'P 1'
#
loop_
_entity.id
_entity.type
_entity.pdbx_description
1 polymer ?
#
loop_
_entity_poly.entity_id
_entity_poly.type
_entity_poly.pdbx_seq_one_letter_code
_entity_poly.pdbx_strand_id
1 'polypeptide(L)'
;MHHIHPISELKNNLNQLAEICRRENEPVFLTRKGHGDLVLLSLEGYERMVAKLKEHEGCNMDNEALWVREAEARYDEIASGKVPCRPLDEAIKDARNALK
;
A
#
# COMPACT_ATOMS: atom_id res chain seq x y z
N MET A 1 -19.65 6.44 0.43
CA MET A 1 -19.80 7.88 0.05
C MET A 1 -19.03 8.66 1.11
N HIS A 2 -18.11 9.56 0.77
CA HIS A 2 -17.25 10.15 1.82
C HIS A 2 -18.05 11.02 2.81
N HIS A 3 -18.12 10.58 4.07
CA HIS A 3 -18.77 11.32 5.15
C HIS A 3 -17.80 12.35 5.74
N ILE A 4 -18.04 13.63 5.45
CA ILE A 4 -17.18 14.73 5.90
C ILE A 4 -18.01 15.66 6.78
N HIS A 5 -17.60 15.84 8.04
CA HIS A 5 -18.28 16.66 9.04
C HIS A 5 -17.31 17.62 9.72
N PRO A 6 -17.74 18.78 10.23
CA PRO A 6 -16.91 19.63 11.07
C PRO A 6 -16.70 18.98 12.44
N ILE A 7 -15.50 19.11 13.02
CA ILE A 7 -15.17 18.51 14.33
C ILE A 7 -16.07 19.00 15.47
N SER A 8 -16.66 20.20 15.33
CA SER A 8 -17.62 20.74 16.29
C SER A 8 -18.91 19.90 16.41
N GLU A 9 -19.28 19.14 15.39
CA GLU A 9 -20.47 18.26 15.45
C GLU A 9 -20.27 17.05 16.36
N LEU A 10 -19.02 16.66 16.65
CA LEU A 10 -18.72 15.46 17.43
C LEU A 10 -19.39 15.49 18.81
N LYS A 11 -19.45 16.66 19.46
CA LYS A 11 -20.01 16.81 20.80
C LYS A 11 -21.50 16.45 20.86
N ASN A 12 -22.26 16.82 19.83
CA ASN A 12 -23.72 16.67 19.84
C ASN A 12 -24.17 15.43 19.04
N ASN A 13 -23.40 15.02 18.04
CA ASN A 13 -23.80 14.01 17.06
C ASN A 13 -22.98 12.70 17.15
N LEU A 14 -22.17 12.50 18.20
CA LEU A 14 -21.29 11.33 18.33
C LEU A 14 -22.00 10.01 18.03
N ASN A 15 -23.19 9.79 18.61
CA ASN A 15 -23.93 8.54 18.43
C ASN A 15 -24.30 8.28 16.96
N GLN A 16 -24.75 9.32 16.26
CA GLN A 16 -25.10 9.25 14.85
C GLN A 16 -23.87 9.02 13.98
N LEU A 17 -22.77 9.76 14.23
CA LEU A 17 -21.52 9.61 13.51
C LEU A 17 -20.90 8.22 13.72
N ALA A 18 -20.97 7.69 14.94
CA ALA A 18 -20.51 6.34 15.25
C ALA A 18 -21.39 5.26 14.60
N GLU A 19 -22.69 5.51 14.44
CA GLU A 19 -23.59 4.60 13.74
C GLU A 19 -23.29 4.53 12.24
N ILE A 20 -22.95 5.65 11.61
CA ILE A 20 -22.45 5.68 10.23
C ILE A 20 -21.22 4.77 10.10
N CYS A 21 -20.25 4.92 11.03
CA CYS A 21 -19.03 4.10 11.03
C CYS A 21 -19.31 2.59 11.19
N ARG A 22 -20.31 2.21 11.98
CA ARG A 22 -20.68 0.80 12.21
C ARG A 22 -21.46 0.20 11.05
N ARG A 23 -22.47 0.92 10.55
CA ARG A 23 -23.39 0.40 9.53
C ARG A 23 -22.76 0.36 8.15
N GLU A 24 -22.09 1.44 7.77
CA GLU A 24 -21.50 1.57 6.44
C GLU A 24 -20.10 0.94 6.39
N ASN A 25 -19.48 0.64 7.54
CA ASN A 25 -18.10 0.17 7.64
C ASN A 25 -17.09 1.11 6.95
N GLU A 26 -17.45 2.39 6.82
CA GLU A 26 -16.66 3.47 6.22
C GLU A 26 -16.23 4.50 7.29
N PRO A 27 -15.06 5.15 7.12
CA PRO A 27 -14.62 6.21 8.02
C PRO A 27 -15.45 7.49 7.87
N VAL A 28 -15.61 8.21 8.98
CA VAL A 28 -16.07 9.61 8.97
C VAL A 28 -14.88 10.54 9.13
N PHE A 29 -14.72 11.47 8.18
CA PHE A 29 -13.66 12.48 8.19
C PHE A 29 -14.16 13.73 8.90
N LEU A 30 -13.37 14.20 9.86
CA LEU A 30 -13.65 15.41 10.62
C LEU A 30 -12.73 16.54 10.18
N THR A 31 -13.31 17.71 9.97
CA THR A 31 -12.60 18.91 9.50
C THR A 31 -12.60 20.01 10.54
N ARG A 32 -11.54 20.82 10.55
CA ARG A 32 -11.42 22.04 11.34
C ARG A 32 -10.99 23.17 10.42
N LYS A 33 -11.79 24.24 10.34
CA LYS A 33 -11.52 25.40 9.46
C LYS A 33 -11.23 24.98 8.00
N GLY A 34 -12.00 24.04 7.46
CA GLY A 34 -11.87 23.56 6.08
C GLY A 34 -10.71 22.59 5.82
N HIS A 35 -9.94 22.20 6.85
CA HIS A 35 -8.82 21.27 6.72
C HIS A 35 -9.14 19.96 7.44
N GLY A 36 -8.63 18.84 6.94
CA GLY A 36 -8.72 17.54 7.62
C GLY A 36 -8.03 17.59 8.98
N ASP A 37 -8.65 17.00 10.00
CA ASP A 37 -8.20 17.09 11.39
C ASP A 37 -8.20 15.72 12.10
N LEU A 38 -9.30 14.96 11.99
CA LEU A 38 -9.45 13.66 12.63
C LEU A 38 -10.25 12.69 11.75
N VAL A 39 -10.06 11.39 11.96
CA VAL A 39 -10.90 10.33 11.36
C VAL A 39 -11.54 9.52 12.48
N LEU A 40 -12.85 9.28 12.37
CA LEU A 40 -13.60 8.39 13.25
C LEU A 40 -13.89 7.08 12.52
N LEU A 41 -13.65 5.96 13.20
CA LEU A 41 -13.88 4.60 12.72
C LEU A 41 -14.43 3.74 13.86
N SER A 42 -15.21 2.72 13.52
CA SER A 42 -15.56 1.65 14.45
C SER A 42 -14.33 0.80 14.75
N LEU A 43 -14.30 0.13 15.90
CA LEU A 43 -13.19 -0.75 16.26
C LEU A 43 -13.00 -1.86 15.22
N GLU A 44 -14.09 -2.51 14.80
CA GLU A 44 -14.07 -3.53 13.76
C GLU A 44 -13.55 -2.99 12.41
N GLY A 45 -13.96 -1.77 12.04
CA GLY A 45 -13.46 -1.11 10.83
C GLY A 45 -11.96 -0.82 10.90
N TYR A 46 -11.49 -0.37 12.05
CA TYR A 46 -10.06 -0.16 12.30
C TYR A 46 -9.27 -1.46 12.23
N GLU A 47 -9.74 -2.53 12.88
CA GLU A 47 -9.07 -3.84 12.88
C GLU A 47 -8.97 -4.42 11.46
N ARG A 48 -10.02 -4.35 10.65
CA ARG A 48 -9.98 -4.78 9.24
C ARG A 48 -9.02 -3.94 8.40
N MET A 49 -8.97 -2.63 8.62
CA MET A 49 -8.02 -1.75 7.94
C MET A 49 -6.57 -2.14 8.28
N VAL A 50 -6.28 -2.36 9.56
CA VAL A 50 -4.96 -2.80 10.02
C VAL A 50 -4.63 -4.20 9.49
N ALA A 51 -5.58 -5.13 9.45
CA ALA A 51 -5.37 -6.48 8.92
C ALA A 51 -4.98 -6.43 7.42
N LYS A 52 -5.70 -5.66 6.61
CA LYS A 52 -5.35 -5.44 5.19
C LYS A 52 -3.97 -4.82 5.02
N LEU A 53 -3.65 -3.80 5.84
CA LEU A 53 -2.32 -3.20 5.82
C LEU A 53 -1.25 -4.24 6.15
N LYS A 54 -1.46 -5.08 7.17
CA LYS A 54 -0.54 -6.17 7.52
C LYS A 54 -0.44 -7.25 6.45
N GLU A 55 -1.51 -7.58 5.75
CA GLU A 55 -1.48 -8.48 4.59
C GLU A 55 -0.60 -7.91 3.47
N HIS A 56 -0.64 -6.60 3.26
CA HIS A 56 0.18 -5.92 2.26
C HIS A 56 1.61 -5.63 2.72
N GLU A 57 1.84 -5.30 3.98
CA GLU A 57 3.18 -5.20 4.60
C GLU A 57 3.84 -6.59 4.68
N GLY A 58 3.02 -7.64 4.73
CA GLY A 58 3.39 -9.04 4.58
C GLY A 58 3.68 -9.47 3.14
N CYS A 59 3.63 -8.57 2.15
CA CYS A 59 4.37 -8.75 0.89
C CYS A 59 5.88 -8.56 1.13
N ASN A 60 6.37 -9.45 2.01
CA ASN A 60 7.67 -10.07 2.07
C ASN A 60 8.85 -9.10 2.07
N MET A 61 9.18 -8.59 3.26
CA MET A 61 10.56 -8.20 3.59
C MET A 61 11.57 -9.27 3.13
N ASP A 62 11.19 -10.55 3.18
CA ASP A 62 11.98 -11.66 2.65
C ASP A 62 12.06 -11.68 1.12
N ASN A 63 11.01 -11.31 0.38
CA ASN A 63 11.06 -11.16 -1.08
C ASN A 63 11.90 -9.93 -1.42
N GLU A 64 11.66 -8.79 -0.78
CA GLU A 64 12.45 -7.59 -1.03
C GLU A 64 13.94 -7.84 -0.74
N ALA A 65 14.26 -8.54 0.35
CA ALA A 65 15.62 -8.98 0.65
C ALA A 65 16.18 -10.00 -0.36
N LEU A 66 15.38 -10.93 -0.85
CA LEU A 66 15.78 -11.87 -1.92
C LEU A 66 16.02 -11.14 -3.24
N TRP A 67 15.14 -10.23 -3.64
CA TRP A 67 15.27 -9.41 -4.85
C TRP A 67 16.49 -8.50 -4.77
N VAL A 68 16.74 -7.86 -3.62
CA VAL A 68 17.94 -7.04 -3.38
C VAL A 68 19.20 -7.90 -3.47
N ARG A 69 19.24 -9.05 -2.77
CA ARG A 69 20.38 -9.97 -2.83
C ARG A 69 20.66 -10.50 -4.22
N GLU A 70 19.62 -10.86 -4.96
CA GLU A 70 19.75 -11.38 -6.32
C GLU A 70 20.20 -10.28 -7.29
N ALA A 71 19.70 -9.05 -7.14
CA ALA A 71 20.15 -7.90 -7.90
C ALA A 71 21.62 -7.55 -7.61
N GLU A 72 22.03 -7.55 -6.34
CA GLU A 72 23.42 -7.31 -5.92
C GLU A 72 24.36 -8.39 -6.45
N ALA A 73 24.03 -9.68 -6.28
CA ALA A 73 24.83 -10.78 -6.80
C ALA A 73 24.99 -10.69 -8.33
N ARG A 74 23.92 -10.32 -9.04
CA ARG A 74 23.97 -10.15 -10.49
C ARG A 74 24.78 -8.93 -10.91
N TYR A 75 24.75 -7.85 -10.14
CA TYR A 75 25.62 -6.69 -10.34
C TYR A 75 27.10 -7.06 -10.17
N ASP A 76 27.44 -7.85 -9.15
CA ASP A 76 28.81 -8.31 -8.92
C ASP A 76 29.32 -9.22 -10.03
N GLU A 77 28.47 -10.08 -10.59
CA GLU A 77 28.80 -10.91 -11.75
C GLU A 77 29.08 -10.09 -13.01
N ILE A 78 28.31 -9.01 -13.20
CA ILE A 78 28.51 -8.04 -14.28
C ILE A 78 29.81 -7.25 -14.06
N ALA A 79 30.02 -6.72 -12.86
CA ALA A 79 31.18 -5.93 -12.50
C ALA A 79 32.48 -6.74 -12.55
N SER A 80 32.43 -8.03 -12.19
CA SER A 80 33.56 -8.97 -12.31
C SER A 80 33.74 -9.53 -13.73
N GLY A 81 32.87 -9.16 -14.68
CA GLY A 81 32.94 -9.59 -16.08
C GLY A 81 32.61 -11.07 -16.30
N LYS A 82 32.03 -11.75 -15.30
CA LYS A 82 31.62 -13.16 -15.41
C LYS A 82 30.41 -13.34 -16.32
N VAL A 83 29.53 -12.34 -16.36
CA VAL A 83 28.35 -12.33 -17.23
C VAL A 83 28.52 -11.27 -18.31
N PRO A 84 28.40 -11.65 -19.60
CA PRO A 84 28.38 -10.66 -20.67
C PRO A 84 27.07 -9.87 -20.61
N CYS A 85 27.15 -8.56 -20.35
CA CYS A 85 26.03 -7.67 -20.58
C CYS A 85 25.85 -7.49 -22.09
N ARG A 86 24.71 -7.93 -22.61
CA ARG A 86 24.30 -7.64 -23.98
C ARG A 86 23.29 -6.49 -24.02
N PRO A 87 23.25 -5.70 -25.10
CA PRO A 87 22.25 -4.67 -25.31
C PRO A 87 20.81 -5.17 -25.14
N LEU A 88 19.92 -4.30 -24.65
CA LEU A 88 18.54 -4.65 -24.29
C LEU A 88 17.73 -5.13 -25.50
N ASP A 89 17.96 -4.53 -26.66
CA ASP A 89 17.32 -4.89 -27.93
C ASP A 89 17.67 -6.31 -28.39
N GLU A 90 18.93 -6.72 -28.24
CA GLU A 90 19.38 -8.09 -28.50
C GLU A 90 18.73 -9.07 -27.53
N ALA A 91 18.70 -8.73 -26.24
CA ALA A 91 18.07 -9.56 -25.21
C ALA A 91 16.56 -9.78 -25.45
N ILE A 92 15.83 -8.71 -25.84
CA ILE A 92 14.40 -8.76 -26.16
C ILE A 92 14.15 -9.62 -27.40
N LYS A 93 14.99 -9.51 -28.43
CA LYS A 93 14.89 -10.31 -29.66
C LYS A 93 15.02 -11.81 -29.36
N ASP A 94 16.01 -12.18 -28.55
CA ASP A 94 16.25 -13.58 -28.20
C ASP A 94 15.14 -14.18 -27.33
N ALA A 95 14.66 -13.42 -26.34
CA ALA A 95 13.54 -13.85 -25.50
C ALA A 95 12.27 -14.09 -26.34
N ARG A 96 11.99 -13.20 -27.30
CA ARG A 96 10.87 -13.37 -28.25
C ARG A 96 11.03 -14.58 -29.18
N ASN A 97 12.26 -14.94 -29.53
CA ASN A 97 12.53 -16.11 -30.36
C ASN A 97 12.42 -17.42 -29.58
N ALA A 98 12.80 -17.44 -28.29
CA ALA A 98 12.73 -18.62 -27.44
C ALA A 98 11.29 -18.98 -27.00
N LEU A 99 10.36 -18.03 -27.09
CA LEU A 99 8.94 -18.22 -26.79
C LEU A 99 8.10 -18.66 -28.00
N LYS A 100 8.73 -18.83 -29.17
CA LYS A 100 8.13 -19.40 -30.39
C LYS A 100 8.52 -20.86 -30.53
#